data_AF-A0A0G1XHT2-F1
#
_entry.id   AF-A0A0G1XHT2-F1
#
_cell.length_a   1.000
_cell.length_b   1.000
_cell.length_c   1.000
_cell.angle_alpha   90.00
_cell.angle_beta   90.00
_cell.angle_gamma   90.00
#
_symmetry.space_group_name_H-M   'P 1'
#
loop_
_entity.id
_entity.type
_entity.pdbx_description
1 polymer ?
#
loop_
_entity_poly.entity_id
_entity_poly.type
_entity_poly.pdbx_seq_one_letter_code
_entity_poly.pdbx_strand_id
1 'polypeptide(L)'
;MSESVTTTSQARAADVNTQGAARSVYEFMTSVKEVKKRSGQPEAFVADKLQASVEHALRSAGIKEKDLGRYLGRITGQVASRLQRTFDGHSTPTTQDIRDIVTSTIIDNNLVHVARAYLMFKSVPVNAATEKYGTGLTFNRYFTKDGVAPFDMLEWELRSAKITNEKGKIVFEQDGIETPKTWSQTAVNVVAQKYFRGKVGTPEREHSMKQLIGRVSKTMADWGRKDGYFASANDAQIFEDELTWILINQMAAFNSPVWFNVGVNPHPQCSACFINSVQDDMRSILHLCTTESMLFKQGSGTGTNLSNLRSSQEYLGGSNGKSSGPVSFMKGLDAFAGIVKSGGKTRRAAKMVILNADHPDIVQFMECKVKEERKAWTLVEAGYDSSMDGEAYGSVFFQNANNSVRVTDEFMRAVE
;
A
#
# COMPACT_ATOMS: atom_id res chain seq x y z
N MET A 1 55.09 -62.12 -9.95
CA MET A 1 54.20 -62.57 -8.86
C MET A 1 53.10 -61.53 -8.71
N SER A 2 51.86 -61.93 -9.02
CA SER A 2 50.56 -61.46 -8.50
C SER A 2 50.42 -59.98 -8.05
N GLU A 3 49.67 -59.13 -8.76
CA GLU A 3 48.18 -58.98 -8.79
C GLU A 3 47.55 -58.10 -7.66
N SER A 4 46.84 -57.04 -8.11
CA SER A 4 45.59 -56.46 -7.56
C SER A 4 45.71 -55.57 -6.28
N VAL A 5 45.01 -54.45 -6.00
CA VAL A 5 43.82 -53.72 -6.54
C VAL A 5 43.92 -52.21 -6.20
N THR A 6 43.23 -51.44 -7.03
CA THR A 6 42.84 -50.01 -7.18
C THR A 6 42.25 -49.19 -5.99
N THR A 7 42.56 -47.87 -5.96
CA THR A 7 41.75 -46.63 -5.64
C THR A 7 40.94 -46.53 -4.31
N THR A 8 40.81 -45.40 -3.58
CA THR A 8 40.37 -44.03 -3.96
C THR A 8 40.51 -43.04 -2.76
N SER A 9 40.59 -41.74 -3.09
CA SER A 9 40.49 -40.50 -2.29
C SER A 9 39.96 -40.49 -0.85
N GLN A 10 40.58 -39.67 0.02
CA GLN A 10 39.91 -38.79 0.98
C GLN A 10 40.89 -37.75 1.57
N ALA A 11 40.83 -36.51 1.08
CA ALA A 11 41.46 -35.37 1.73
C ALA A 11 40.44 -34.73 2.68
N ARG A 12 40.69 -34.84 3.99
CA ARG A 12 39.89 -34.19 5.06
C ARG A 12 40.16 -32.68 5.06
N ALA A 13 39.16 -31.90 4.67
CA ALA A 13 39.10 -30.47 4.97
C ALA A 13 38.46 -30.28 6.36
N ALA A 14 39.02 -29.36 7.14
CA ALA A 14 38.69 -29.13 8.54
C ALA A 14 37.24 -28.63 8.73
N ASP A 15 36.51 -29.31 9.63
CA ASP A 15 35.23 -28.88 10.19
C ASP A 15 35.40 -27.60 11.03
N VAL A 16 34.83 -26.49 10.57
CA VAL A 16 34.64 -25.29 11.38
C VAL A 16 33.30 -25.40 12.10
N ASN A 17 33.41 -25.61 13.41
CA ASN A 17 32.38 -25.69 14.44
C ASN A 17 31.34 -24.55 14.37
N THR A 18 30.25 -24.76 13.63
CA THR A 18 29.07 -23.87 13.56
C THR A 18 27.86 -24.39 14.35
N GLN A 19 27.97 -25.57 14.98
CA GLN A 19 26.85 -26.22 15.67
C GLN A 19 26.68 -25.81 17.15
N GLY A 20 27.71 -25.27 17.82
CA GLY A 20 27.67 -24.97 19.26
C GLY A 20 26.81 -23.77 19.67
N ALA A 21 26.79 -22.70 18.86
CA ALA A 21 26.03 -21.49 19.17
C ALA A 21 24.52 -21.64 18.88
N ALA A 22 24.14 -22.44 17.88
CA ALA A 22 22.74 -22.70 17.54
C ALA A 22 22.05 -23.58 18.61
N ARG A 23 22.77 -24.55 19.18
CA ARG A 23 22.23 -25.50 20.18
C ARG A 23 21.97 -24.86 21.55
N SER A 24 22.82 -23.93 21.99
CA SER A 24 22.63 -23.20 23.26
C SER A 24 21.46 -22.22 23.21
N VAL A 25 21.16 -21.66 22.02
CA VAL A 25 19.92 -20.91 21.77
C VAL A 25 18.72 -21.87 21.77
N TYR A 26 18.85 -23.07 21.21
CA TYR A 26 17.79 -24.10 21.13
C TYR A 26 17.32 -24.60 22.50
N GLU A 27 18.23 -24.81 23.46
CA GLU A 27 17.90 -25.21 24.84
C GLU A 27 17.24 -24.07 25.66
N PHE A 28 17.35 -22.82 25.21
CA PHE A 28 16.86 -21.63 25.92
C PHE A 28 15.43 -21.20 25.51
N MET A 29 14.89 -21.71 24.40
CA MET A 29 13.58 -21.30 23.83
C MET A 29 12.33 -21.96 24.46
N THR A 30 12.41 -22.43 25.70
CA THR A 30 11.39 -23.28 26.35
C THR A 30 10.01 -22.62 26.57
N SER A 31 9.84 -21.31 26.31
CA SER A 31 8.57 -20.60 26.53
C SER A 31 7.64 -20.51 25.31
N VAL A 32 8.14 -20.39 24.07
CA VAL A 32 7.29 -20.25 22.87
C VAL A 32 7.14 -21.61 22.18
N LYS A 33 6.08 -22.34 22.52
CA LYS A 33 5.83 -23.70 22.02
C LYS A 33 4.97 -23.73 20.74
N GLU A 34 4.15 -22.71 20.52
CA GLU A 34 3.13 -22.70 19.46
C GLU A 34 3.10 -21.37 18.70
N VAL A 35 2.64 -21.43 17.44
CA VAL A 35 2.43 -20.30 16.53
C VAL A 35 1.06 -20.43 15.89
N LYS A 36 0.32 -19.33 15.80
CA LYS A 36 -0.95 -19.29 15.08
C LYS A 36 -0.71 -19.00 13.59
N LYS A 37 -1.13 -19.92 12.71
CA LYS A 37 -1.09 -19.71 11.25
C LYS A 37 -2.10 -18.65 10.83
N ARG A 38 -1.95 -18.16 9.59
CA ARG A 38 -2.94 -17.29 8.92
C ARG A 38 -4.34 -17.92 8.83
N SER A 39 -4.43 -19.24 8.81
CA SER A 39 -5.69 -20.01 8.86
C SER A 39 -6.30 -20.12 10.27
N GLY A 40 -5.67 -19.54 11.29
CA GLY A 40 -6.11 -19.61 12.69
C GLY A 40 -5.70 -20.88 13.44
N GLN A 41 -5.19 -21.89 12.74
CA GLN A 41 -4.77 -23.17 13.32
C GLN A 41 -3.44 -23.05 14.09
N PRO A 42 -3.30 -23.68 15.27
CA PRO A 42 -2.04 -23.75 16.00
C PRO A 42 -1.06 -24.71 15.28
N GLU A 43 0.21 -24.34 15.21
CA GLU A 43 1.34 -25.19 14.78
C GLU A 43 2.45 -25.07 15.83
N ALA A 44 3.20 -26.16 16.05
CA ALA A 44 4.40 -26.10 16.88
C ALA A 44 5.41 -25.08 16.32
N PHE A 45 6.01 -24.27 17.20
CA PHE A 45 7.09 -23.38 16.80
C PHE A 45 8.32 -24.19 16.40
N VAL A 46 8.83 -23.99 15.18
CA VAL A 46 10.02 -24.68 14.68
C VAL A 46 11.15 -23.67 14.51
N ALA A 47 12.11 -23.68 15.43
CA ALA A 47 13.25 -22.75 15.45
C ALA A 47 14.10 -22.83 14.16
N ASP A 48 14.28 -24.03 13.61
CA ASP A 48 15.06 -24.24 12.39
C ASP A 48 14.42 -23.53 11.19
N LYS A 49 13.09 -23.45 11.12
CA LYS A 49 12.38 -22.70 10.06
C LYS A 49 12.67 -21.20 10.17
N LEU A 50 12.75 -20.67 11.40
CA LEU A 50 13.10 -19.27 11.63
C LEU A 50 14.53 -19.00 11.16
N GLN A 51 15.49 -19.80 11.62
CA GLN A 51 16.90 -19.66 11.26
C GLN A 51 17.10 -19.77 9.74
N ALA A 52 16.52 -20.78 9.10
CA ALA A 52 16.62 -20.95 7.65
C ALA A 52 16.04 -19.75 6.87
N SER A 53 14.95 -19.16 7.36
CA SER A 53 14.34 -17.98 6.72
C SER A 53 15.21 -16.71 6.84
N VAL A 54 15.86 -16.51 7.98
CA VAL A 54 16.80 -15.39 8.20
C VAL A 54 18.08 -15.60 7.40
N GLU A 55 18.61 -16.82 7.40
CA GLU A 55 19.80 -17.18 6.63
C GLU A 55 19.57 -16.97 5.14
N HIS A 56 18.43 -17.41 4.61
CA HIS A 56 18.09 -17.18 3.21
C HIS A 56 18.08 -15.68 2.89
N ALA A 57 17.44 -14.85 3.73
CA ALA A 57 17.41 -13.41 3.50
C ALA A 57 18.80 -12.77 3.53
N LEU A 58 19.67 -13.18 4.46
CA LEU A 58 21.06 -12.72 4.53
C LEU A 58 21.83 -13.07 3.25
N ARG A 59 21.72 -14.32 2.78
CA ARG A 59 22.37 -14.79 1.54
C ARG A 59 21.84 -14.03 0.33
N SER A 60 20.52 -13.92 0.18
CA SER A 60 19.87 -13.24 -0.94
C SER A 60 20.15 -11.73 -0.98
N ALA A 61 20.50 -11.15 0.16
CA ALA A 61 20.91 -9.76 0.28
C ALA A 61 22.43 -9.53 0.07
N GLY A 62 23.20 -10.59 -0.23
CA GLY A 62 24.62 -10.50 -0.56
C GLY A 62 25.58 -10.50 0.64
N ILE A 63 25.13 -10.95 1.83
CA ILE A 63 26.04 -11.12 2.98
C ILE A 63 27.05 -12.23 2.67
N LYS A 64 28.34 -11.92 2.84
CA LYS A 64 29.45 -12.84 2.55
C LYS A 64 29.46 -14.03 3.52
N GLU A 65 29.85 -15.20 3.02
CA GLU A 65 29.85 -16.45 3.81
C GLU A 65 30.63 -16.35 5.12
N LYS A 66 31.79 -15.66 5.08
CA LYS A 66 32.64 -15.41 6.25
C LYS A 66 31.95 -14.64 7.37
N ASP A 67 30.97 -13.82 7.05
CA ASP A 67 30.24 -12.95 7.99
C ASP A 67 28.85 -13.52 8.34
N LEU A 68 28.37 -14.50 7.57
CA LEU A 68 27.02 -15.04 7.64
C LEU A 68 26.71 -15.62 9.02
N GLY A 69 27.58 -16.48 9.56
CA GLY A 69 27.37 -17.11 10.87
C GLY A 69 27.24 -16.09 12.02
N ARG A 70 28.03 -15.01 11.97
CA ARG A 70 27.99 -13.92 12.95
C ARG A 70 26.66 -13.16 12.90
N TYR A 71 26.22 -12.78 11.70
CA TYR A 71 24.96 -12.06 11.53
C TYR A 71 23.76 -12.94 11.85
N LEU A 72 23.76 -14.19 11.38
CA LEU A 72 22.70 -15.15 11.61
C LEU A 72 22.49 -15.37 13.11
N GLY A 73 23.53 -15.75 13.85
CA GLY A 73 23.44 -15.99 15.30
C GLY A 73 23.01 -14.76 16.09
N ARG A 74 23.52 -13.58 15.73
CA ARG A 74 23.13 -12.32 16.39
C ARG A 74 21.65 -11.97 16.17
N ILE A 75 21.17 -12.08 14.93
CA ILE A 75 19.79 -11.74 14.58
C ILE A 75 18.83 -12.76 15.20
N THR A 76 19.09 -14.06 15.04
CA THR A 76 18.20 -15.10 15.59
C THR A 76 18.12 -15.04 17.11
N GLY A 77 19.25 -14.79 17.79
CA GLY A 77 19.27 -14.61 19.24
C GLY A 77 18.46 -13.40 19.71
N GLN A 78 18.56 -12.27 19.01
CA GLN A 78 17.77 -11.07 19.33
C GLN A 78 16.27 -11.26 19.04
N VAL A 79 15.93 -11.94 17.95
CA VAL A 79 14.53 -12.29 17.63
C VAL A 79 13.95 -13.18 18.71
N ALA A 80 14.67 -14.22 19.14
CA ALA A 80 14.23 -15.12 20.21
C ALA A 80 14.00 -14.35 21.52
N SER A 81 14.94 -13.48 21.91
CA SER A 81 14.80 -12.64 23.11
C SER A 81 13.57 -11.73 23.05
N ARG A 82 13.29 -11.13 21.89
CA ARG A 82 12.10 -10.30 21.69
C ARG A 82 10.82 -11.10 21.74
N LEU A 83 10.77 -12.26 21.07
CA LEU A 83 9.61 -13.14 21.11
C LEU A 83 9.27 -13.55 22.54
N GLN A 84 10.26 -13.90 23.36
CA GLN A 84 10.04 -14.27 24.76
C GLN A 84 9.54 -13.11 25.62
N ARG A 85 10.08 -11.90 25.44
CA ARG A 85 9.64 -10.71 26.20
C ARG A 85 8.22 -10.28 25.83
N THR A 86 7.84 -10.47 24.57
CA THR A 86 6.53 -10.06 24.07
C THR A 86 5.46 -11.13 24.34
N PHE A 87 5.83 -12.42 24.30
CA PHE A 87 4.91 -13.55 24.43
C PHE A 87 5.35 -14.44 25.61
N ASP A 88 4.85 -14.12 26.79
CA ASP A 88 5.22 -14.68 28.11
C ASP A 88 4.52 -16.01 28.46
N GLY A 89 3.87 -16.64 27.48
CA GLY A 89 3.09 -17.87 27.67
C GLY A 89 1.57 -17.67 27.77
N HIS A 90 1.07 -16.45 27.97
CA HIS A 90 -0.38 -16.16 27.97
C HIS A 90 -0.93 -15.80 26.59
N SER A 91 -0.06 -15.41 25.65
CA SER A 91 -0.42 -15.07 24.28
C SER A 91 0.43 -15.84 23.27
N THR A 92 -0.21 -16.48 22.28
CA THR A 92 0.46 -17.21 21.21
C THR A 92 0.77 -16.27 20.04
N PRO A 93 2.03 -16.15 19.60
CA PRO A 93 2.38 -15.29 18.47
C PRO A 93 1.77 -15.80 17.17
N THR A 94 1.32 -14.89 16.30
CA THR A 94 0.93 -15.21 14.93
C THR A 94 2.15 -15.26 14.01
N THR A 95 1.97 -15.84 12.81
CA THR A 95 3.01 -15.82 11.76
C THR A 95 3.41 -14.38 11.37
N GLN A 96 2.50 -13.41 11.48
CA GLN A 96 2.77 -12.01 11.17
C GLN A 96 3.58 -11.34 12.29
N ASP A 97 3.26 -11.62 13.56
CA ASP A 97 4.02 -11.10 14.71
C ASP A 97 5.48 -11.53 14.67
N ILE A 98 5.73 -12.81 14.35
CA ILE A 98 7.09 -13.34 14.19
C ILE A 98 7.81 -12.61 13.05
N ARG A 99 7.12 -12.39 11.92
CA ARG A 99 7.69 -11.68 10.77
C ARG A 99 8.04 -10.25 11.12
N ASP A 100 7.20 -9.53 11.86
CA ASP A 100 7.42 -8.14 12.24
C ASP A 100 8.58 -8.00 13.24
N ILE A 101 8.70 -8.95 14.18
CA ILE A 101 9.83 -9.02 15.10
C ILE A 101 11.14 -9.33 14.34
N VAL A 102 11.13 -10.26 13.38
CA VAL A 102 12.31 -10.54 12.56
C VAL A 102 12.71 -9.32 11.74
N THR A 103 11.77 -8.71 11.02
CA THR A 103 12.02 -7.54 10.18
C THR A 103 12.57 -6.38 11.01
N SER A 104 11.94 -6.04 12.14
CA SER A 104 12.43 -4.97 13.02
C SER A 104 13.82 -5.28 13.58
N THR A 105 14.09 -6.53 13.97
CA THR A 105 15.41 -6.93 14.47
C THR A 105 16.49 -6.80 13.39
N ILE A 106 16.20 -7.19 12.14
CA ILE A 106 17.14 -7.02 11.02
C ILE A 106 17.41 -5.52 10.78
N ILE A 107 16.37 -4.67 10.84
CA ILE A 107 16.50 -3.22 10.69
C ILE A 107 17.35 -2.61 11.82
N ASP A 108 17.14 -3.03 13.07
CA ASP A 108 17.89 -2.54 14.23
C ASP A 108 19.38 -2.91 14.18
N ASN A 109 19.73 -3.94 13.41
CA ASN A 109 21.11 -4.31 13.10
C ASN A 109 21.69 -3.53 11.90
N ASN A 110 21.00 -2.50 11.42
CA ASN A 110 21.33 -1.67 10.26
C ASN A 110 21.40 -2.46 8.94
N LEU A 111 20.61 -3.53 8.82
CA LEU A 111 20.58 -4.41 7.65
C LEU A 111 19.27 -4.23 6.85
N VAL A 112 18.91 -2.99 6.53
CA VAL A 112 17.64 -2.64 5.86
C VAL A 112 17.46 -3.38 4.52
N HIS A 113 18.54 -3.58 3.77
CA HIS A 113 18.53 -4.34 2.52
C HIS A 113 18.21 -5.84 2.73
N VAL A 114 18.67 -6.43 3.84
CA VAL A 114 18.32 -7.80 4.26
C VAL A 114 16.86 -7.88 4.70
N ALA A 115 16.37 -6.89 5.44
CA ALA A 115 14.97 -6.84 5.87
C ALA A 115 14.02 -6.79 4.67
N ARG A 116 14.39 -6.02 3.63
CA ARG A 116 13.68 -6.02 2.34
C ARG A 116 13.71 -7.41 1.68
N ALA A 117 14.86 -8.07 1.61
CA ALA A 117 14.96 -9.41 1.04
C ALA A 117 14.10 -10.43 1.81
N TYR A 118 14.09 -10.34 3.15
CA TYR A 118 13.27 -11.19 4.03
C TYR A 118 11.77 -11.03 3.76
N LEU A 119 11.29 -9.79 3.59
CA LEU A 119 9.90 -9.52 3.25
C LEU A 119 9.52 -10.04 1.86
N MET A 120 10.46 -10.03 0.91
CA MET A 120 10.23 -10.48 -0.48
C MET A 120 10.26 -12.02 -0.62
N PHE A 121 11.03 -12.73 0.23
CA PHE A 121 11.24 -14.18 0.16
C PHE A 121 9.95 -15.03 0.30
N LYS A 122 8.87 -14.48 0.87
CA LYS A 122 7.56 -15.14 0.95
C LYS A 122 6.48 -14.49 0.09
N SER A 123 6.85 -13.67 -0.90
CA SER A 123 5.96 -13.45 -2.04
C SER A 123 5.93 -14.74 -2.86
N VAL A 124 5.06 -15.66 -2.45
CA VAL A 124 4.86 -16.93 -3.16
C VAL A 124 4.53 -16.59 -4.62
N PRO A 125 5.19 -17.21 -5.61
CA PRO A 125 4.68 -17.15 -6.97
C PRO A 125 3.25 -17.69 -6.93
N VAL A 126 2.30 -16.94 -7.47
CA VAL A 126 0.90 -17.36 -7.52
C VAL A 126 0.85 -18.62 -8.38
N ASN A 127 1.01 -19.80 -7.77
CA ASN A 127 0.51 -21.03 -8.36
C ASN A 127 -0.95 -20.74 -8.67
N ALA A 128 -1.37 -20.97 -9.92
CA ALA A 128 -2.75 -20.79 -10.33
C ALA A 128 -3.62 -21.67 -9.44
N ALA A 129 -4.16 -21.09 -8.37
CA ALA A 129 -5.06 -21.79 -7.47
C ALA A 129 -6.24 -22.26 -8.32
N THR A 130 -6.49 -23.56 -8.29
CA THR A 130 -7.65 -24.18 -8.92
C THR A 130 -8.92 -23.56 -8.35
N GLU A 131 -9.90 -23.29 -9.21
CA GLU A 131 -11.21 -22.76 -8.81
C GLU A 131 -11.88 -23.68 -7.77
N LYS A 132 -12.65 -23.08 -6.85
CA LYS A 132 -13.31 -23.77 -5.74
C LYS A 132 -14.80 -23.48 -5.75
N TYR A 133 -15.60 -24.54 -5.62
CA TYR A 133 -17.07 -24.49 -5.65
C TYR A 133 -17.67 -25.42 -4.60
N GLY A 134 -18.97 -25.28 -4.33
CA GLY A 134 -19.77 -26.20 -3.50
C GLY A 134 -20.29 -25.63 -2.17
N THR A 135 -19.67 -24.59 -1.62
CA THR A 135 -20.07 -24.00 -0.32
C THR A 135 -20.25 -22.48 -0.34
N GLY A 136 -20.33 -21.89 -1.53
CA GLY A 136 -20.40 -20.44 -1.71
C GLY A 136 -21.82 -19.90 -1.91
N LEU A 137 -21.89 -18.66 -2.37
CA LEU A 137 -23.11 -17.92 -2.69
C LEU A 137 -23.72 -18.39 -4.01
N THR A 138 -25.05 -18.40 -4.08
CA THR A 138 -25.81 -18.58 -5.32
C THR A 138 -26.26 -17.24 -5.87
N PHE A 139 -26.40 -17.15 -7.20
CA PHE A 139 -26.79 -15.91 -7.88
C PHE A 139 -27.90 -16.16 -8.89
N ASN A 140 -28.80 -15.19 -9.00
CA ASN A 140 -29.84 -15.14 -10.02
C ASN A 140 -29.50 -14.07 -11.06
N ARG A 141 -29.83 -14.32 -12.33
CA ARG A 141 -29.78 -13.29 -13.37
C ARG A 141 -30.97 -12.34 -13.21
N TYR A 142 -30.71 -11.04 -13.24
CA TYR A 142 -31.73 -10.00 -13.16
C TYR A 142 -31.72 -9.13 -14.41
N PHE A 143 -30.53 -8.72 -14.86
CA PHE A 143 -30.38 -7.84 -16.00
C PHE A 143 -29.86 -8.55 -17.26
N THR A 144 -29.14 -9.65 -17.07
CA THR A 144 -28.47 -10.39 -18.15
C THR A 144 -29.30 -11.59 -18.60
N LYS A 145 -28.99 -12.11 -19.79
CA LYS A 145 -29.62 -13.31 -20.35
C LYS A 145 -28.61 -14.45 -20.39
N ASP A 146 -29.09 -15.65 -20.10
CA ASP A 146 -28.23 -16.83 -20.16
C ASP A 146 -27.74 -17.08 -21.59
N GLY A 147 -26.46 -17.44 -21.72
CA GLY A 147 -25.81 -17.66 -23.01
C GLY A 147 -25.54 -16.40 -23.86
N VAL A 148 -25.85 -15.19 -23.38
CA VAL A 148 -25.59 -13.93 -24.09
C VAL A 148 -24.60 -13.07 -23.28
N ALA A 149 -23.48 -12.68 -23.90
CA ALA A 149 -22.53 -11.82 -23.22
C ALA A 149 -23.14 -10.43 -22.96
N PRO A 150 -22.95 -9.82 -21.76
CA PRO A 150 -23.58 -8.54 -21.44
C PRO A 150 -23.26 -7.41 -22.42
N PHE A 151 -22.08 -7.42 -23.04
CA PHE A 151 -21.70 -6.41 -24.03
C PHE A 151 -22.45 -6.54 -25.36
N ASP A 152 -22.93 -7.73 -25.72
CA ASP A 152 -23.65 -7.99 -26.98
C ASP A 152 -25.12 -7.54 -26.91
N MET A 153 -25.59 -7.22 -25.70
CA MET A 153 -26.93 -6.70 -25.44
C MET A 153 -27.03 -5.17 -25.63
N LEU A 154 -25.93 -4.51 -26.02
CA LEU A 154 -25.82 -3.05 -26.14
C LEU A 154 -25.51 -2.62 -27.57
N GLU A 155 -25.94 -1.41 -27.92
CA GLU A 155 -25.49 -0.75 -29.14
C GLU A 155 -24.20 0.05 -28.90
N TRP A 156 -23.24 -0.12 -29.81
CA TRP A 156 -21.91 0.47 -29.71
C TRP A 156 -21.67 1.47 -30.85
N GLU A 157 -20.80 2.42 -30.60
CA GLU A 157 -20.26 3.32 -31.61
C GLU A 157 -18.83 3.73 -31.30
N LEU A 158 -18.16 4.30 -32.30
CA LEU A 158 -16.83 4.86 -32.15
C LEU A 158 -16.93 6.36 -31.90
N ARG A 159 -16.25 6.83 -30.85
CA ARG A 159 -16.12 8.25 -30.54
C ARG A 159 -14.66 8.67 -30.36
N SER A 160 -14.44 9.97 -30.42
CA SER A 160 -13.16 10.59 -30.07
C SER A 160 -13.27 11.29 -28.73
N ALA A 161 -12.25 11.15 -27.89
CA ALA A 161 -12.11 11.91 -26.66
C ALA A 161 -11.16 13.09 -26.89
N LYS A 162 -11.65 14.32 -26.74
CA LYS A 162 -10.83 15.55 -26.85
C LYS A 162 -11.05 16.42 -25.64
N ILE A 163 -9.96 16.82 -24.99
CA ILE A 163 -9.99 17.67 -23.79
C ILE A 163 -9.09 18.87 -24.04
N THR A 164 -9.64 20.06 -23.82
CA THR A 164 -8.94 21.34 -23.94
C THR A 164 -8.73 21.98 -22.57
N ASN A 165 -7.67 22.79 -22.44
CA ASN A 165 -7.50 23.66 -21.27
C ASN A 165 -8.29 24.97 -21.43
N GLU A 166 -8.23 25.85 -20.42
CA GLU A 166 -8.88 27.17 -20.39
C GLU A 166 -8.44 28.09 -21.55
N LYS A 167 -7.26 27.85 -22.14
CA LYS A 167 -6.73 28.58 -23.29
C LYS A 167 -7.12 27.94 -24.64
N GLY A 168 -8.01 26.95 -24.63
CA GLY A 168 -8.47 26.24 -25.83
C GLY A 168 -7.47 25.26 -26.43
N LYS A 169 -6.29 25.06 -25.81
CA LYS A 169 -5.27 24.10 -26.29
C LYS A 169 -5.69 22.68 -25.92
N ILE A 170 -5.61 21.77 -26.89
CA ILE A 170 -5.83 20.34 -26.67
C ILE A 170 -4.74 19.81 -25.73
N VAL A 171 -5.16 19.25 -24.59
CA VAL A 171 -4.29 18.63 -23.58
C VAL A 171 -4.35 17.11 -23.61
N PHE A 172 -5.40 16.55 -24.21
CA PHE A 172 -5.56 15.11 -24.40
C PHE A 172 -6.47 14.85 -25.60
N GLU A 173 -6.06 13.89 -26.43
CA GLU A 173 -6.84 13.42 -27.57
C GLU A 173 -6.63 11.90 -27.74
N GLN A 174 -7.72 11.18 -27.99
CA GLN A 174 -7.71 9.79 -28.42
C GLN A 174 -8.92 9.50 -29.29
N ASP A 175 -8.69 9.02 -30.51
CA ASP A 175 -9.72 8.62 -31.46
C ASP A 175 -10.03 7.11 -31.38
N GLY A 176 -11.11 6.71 -32.05
CA GLY A 176 -11.45 5.29 -32.24
C GLY A 176 -11.86 4.58 -30.95
N ILE A 177 -12.48 5.29 -30.01
CA ILE A 177 -12.90 4.72 -28.74
C ILE A 177 -14.26 4.03 -28.91
N GLU A 178 -14.28 2.71 -28.72
CA GLU A 178 -15.50 1.91 -28.72
C GLU A 178 -16.25 2.10 -27.39
N THR A 179 -17.47 2.64 -27.47
CA THR A 179 -18.30 2.98 -26.30
C THR A 179 -19.78 2.68 -26.55
N PRO A 180 -20.57 2.36 -25.52
CA PRO A 180 -22.02 2.27 -25.68
C PRO A 180 -22.61 3.61 -26.10
N LYS A 181 -23.61 3.59 -26.99
CA LYS A 181 -24.28 4.82 -27.46
C LYS A 181 -24.89 5.64 -26.32
N THR A 182 -25.30 4.97 -25.24
CA THR A 182 -25.93 5.57 -24.06
C THR A 182 -24.97 6.42 -23.23
N TRP A 183 -23.66 6.24 -23.35
CA TRP A 183 -22.69 7.01 -22.59
C TRP A 183 -22.67 8.46 -23.05
N SER A 184 -22.43 9.41 -22.14
CA SER A 184 -22.22 10.81 -22.50
C SER A 184 -20.80 11.05 -23.04
N GLN A 185 -20.62 12.08 -23.87
CA GLN A 185 -19.28 12.47 -24.35
C GLN A 185 -18.33 12.79 -23.19
N THR A 186 -18.83 13.41 -22.11
CA THR A 186 -18.05 13.70 -20.90
C THR A 186 -17.56 12.41 -20.22
N ALA A 187 -18.40 11.38 -20.12
CA ALA A 187 -17.99 10.09 -19.55
C ALA A 187 -16.89 9.44 -20.38
N VAL A 188 -17.03 9.45 -21.71
CA VAL A 188 -16.02 8.94 -22.65
C VAL A 188 -14.69 9.69 -22.48
N ASN A 189 -14.73 11.03 -22.42
CA ASN A 189 -13.56 11.87 -22.22
C ASN A 189 -12.83 11.52 -20.91
N VAL A 190 -13.57 11.43 -19.80
CA VAL A 190 -13.01 11.12 -18.48
C VAL A 190 -12.39 9.73 -18.46
N VAL A 191 -13.08 8.73 -19.00
CA VAL A 191 -12.62 7.34 -19.00
C VAL A 191 -11.38 7.16 -19.87
N ALA A 192 -11.40 7.71 -21.08
CA ALA A 192 -10.25 7.68 -21.95
C ALA A 192 -9.05 8.35 -21.28
N GLN A 193 -9.18 9.56 -20.76
CA GLN A 193 -8.05 10.27 -20.17
C GLN A 193 -7.49 9.57 -18.91
N LYS A 194 -8.38 9.12 -18.01
CA LYS A 194 -7.97 8.75 -16.65
C LYS A 194 -7.85 7.25 -16.44
N TYR A 195 -8.77 6.45 -16.96
CA TYR A 195 -8.94 5.05 -16.57
C TYR A 195 -8.42 4.05 -17.60
N PHE A 196 -8.38 4.41 -18.89
CA PHE A 196 -7.75 3.57 -19.90
C PHE A 196 -6.26 3.34 -19.59
N ARG A 197 -5.84 2.08 -19.73
CA ARG A 197 -4.46 1.61 -19.56
C ARG A 197 -3.67 1.77 -20.85
N GLY A 198 -2.34 1.78 -20.73
CA GLY A 198 -1.41 2.02 -21.84
C GLY A 198 -1.21 3.51 -22.14
N LYS A 199 -0.10 3.82 -22.83
CA LYS A 199 0.23 5.19 -23.26
C LYS A 199 -0.49 5.46 -24.58
N VAL A 200 -1.04 6.66 -24.75
CA VAL A 200 -1.69 7.04 -26.02
C VAL A 200 -0.70 6.86 -27.17
N GLY A 201 -1.15 6.23 -28.25
CA GLY A 201 -0.35 5.93 -29.44
C GLY A 201 0.46 4.63 -29.36
N THR A 202 0.42 3.87 -28.26
CA THR A 202 1.05 2.55 -28.18
C THR A 202 0.04 1.41 -28.38
N PRO A 203 0.47 0.22 -28.84
CA PRO A 203 -0.44 -0.91 -29.07
C PRO A 203 -1.16 -1.39 -27.81
N GLU A 204 -0.57 -1.19 -26.63
CA GLU A 204 -1.13 -1.59 -25.33
C GLU A 204 -2.21 -0.63 -24.81
N ARG A 205 -2.54 0.42 -25.59
CA ARG A 205 -3.54 1.41 -25.21
C ARG A 205 -4.94 0.81 -25.29
N GLU A 206 -5.63 0.82 -24.16
CA GLU A 206 -7.07 0.53 -24.13
C GLU A 206 -7.83 1.59 -24.96
N HIS A 207 -8.78 1.10 -25.76
CA HIS A 207 -9.58 1.86 -26.72
C HIS A 207 -11.04 1.41 -26.72
N SER A 208 -11.47 0.57 -25.79
CA SER A 208 -12.86 0.13 -25.66
C SER A 208 -13.30 0.09 -24.20
N MET A 209 -14.54 0.52 -23.93
CA MET A 209 -15.13 0.37 -22.60
C MET A 209 -15.25 -1.09 -22.18
N LYS A 210 -15.35 -2.03 -23.15
CA LYS A 210 -15.34 -3.48 -22.87
C LYS A 210 -14.06 -3.91 -22.18
N GLN A 211 -12.91 -3.37 -22.61
CA GLN A 211 -11.61 -3.70 -22.03
C GLN A 211 -11.52 -3.25 -20.57
N LEU A 212 -11.91 -2.00 -20.29
CA LEU A 212 -11.87 -1.45 -18.93
C LEU A 212 -12.84 -2.18 -17.99
N ILE A 213 -14.11 -2.29 -18.38
CA ILE A 213 -15.14 -2.90 -17.53
C ILE A 213 -14.86 -4.38 -17.35
N GLY A 214 -14.58 -5.10 -18.44
CA GLY A 214 -14.29 -6.53 -18.43
C GLY A 214 -13.05 -6.85 -17.60
N ARG A 215 -11.99 -6.03 -17.68
CA ARG A 215 -10.80 -6.18 -16.83
C ARG A 215 -11.18 -6.20 -15.35
N VAL A 216 -12.04 -5.29 -14.91
CA VAL A 216 -12.42 -5.18 -13.49
C VAL A 216 -13.39 -6.29 -13.09
N SER A 217 -14.50 -6.48 -13.81
CA SER A 217 -15.52 -7.47 -13.46
C SER A 217 -14.97 -8.89 -13.47
N LYS A 218 -14.22 -9.26 -14.51
CA LYS A 218 -13.57 -10.57 -14.62
C LYS A 218 -12.57 -10.80 -13.51
N THR A 219 -11.70 -9.82 -13.21
CA THR A 219 -10.69 -10.00 -12.15
C THR A 219 -11.35 -10.23 -10.79
N MET A 220 -12.45 -9.52 -10.48
CA MET A 220 -13.19 -9.72 -9.24
C MET A 220 -13.86 -11.10 -9.19
N ALA A 221 -14.47 -11.53 -10.30
CA ALA A 221 -15.05 -12.87 -10.40
C ALA A 221 -13.98 -13.96 -10.27
N ASP A 222 -12.81 -13.80 -10.90
CA ASP A 222 -11.68 -14.73 -10.80
C ASP A 222 -11.15 -14.86 -9.37
N TRP A 223 -11.12 -13.77 -8.59
CA TRP A 223 -10.81 -13.86 -7.17
C TRP A 223 -11.87 -14.64 -6.41
N GLY A 224 -13.16 -14.36 -6.66
CA GLY A 224 -14.25 -15.12 -6.06
C GLY A 224 -14.19 -16.62 -6.37
N ARG A 225 -13.87 -17.00 -7.62
CA ARG A 225 -13.68 -18.40 -8.06
C ARG A 225 -12.53 -19.07 -7.30
N LYS A 226 -11.40 -18.38 -7.13
CA LYS A 226 -10.21 -18.92 -6.44
C LYS A 226 -10.39 -19.04 -4.94
N ASP A 227 -11.10 -18.09 -4.34
CA ASP A 227 -11.30 -18.01 -2.91
C ASP A 227 -12.53 -18.82 -2.43
N GLY A 228 -13.34 -19.35 -3.36
CA GLY A 228 -14.46 -20.23 -3.05
C GLY A 228 -15.74 -19.49 -2.65
N TYR A 229 -15.95 -18.28 -3.17
CA TYR A 229 -17.13 -17.46 -2.87
C TYR A 229 -18.41 -17.93 -3.58
N PHE A 230 -18.32 -18.81 -4.58
CA PHE A 230 -19.45 -19.22 -5.41
C PHE A 230 -19.87 -20.67 -5.14
N ALA A 231 -21.17 -20.94 -5.12
CA ALA A 231 -21.71 -22.29 -4.97
C ALA A 231 -21.38 -23.15 -6.19
N SER A 232 -21.43 -22.59 -7.39
CA SER A 232 -21.10 -23.27 -8.65
C SER A 232 -20.35 -22.37 -9.64
N ALA A 233 -19.80 -22.96 -10.70
CA ALA A 233 -19.21 -22.20 -11.81
C ALA A 233 -20.25 -21.32 -12.52
N ASN A 234 -21.50 -21.77 -12.57
CA ASN A 234 -22.61 -20.99 -13.13
C ASN A 234 -22.89 -19.74 -12.28
N ASP A 235 -22.89 -19.86 -10.94
CA ASP A 235 -23.04 -18.71 -10.04
C ASP A 235 -21.93 -17.67 -10.21
N ALA A 236 -20.68 -18.12 -10.40
CA ALA A 236 -19.57 -17.25 -10.68
C ALA A 236 -19.74 -16.50 -12.02
N GLN A 237 -20.23 -17.17 -13.05
CA GLN A 237 -20.51 -16.57 -14.34
C GLN A 237 -21.67 -15.55 -14.26
N ILE A 238 -22.75 -15.90 -13.57
CA ILE A 238 -23.87 -14.97 -13.33
C ILE A 238 -23.37 -13.72 -12.63
N PHE A 239 -22.55 -13.86 -11.59
CA PHE A 239 -21.95 -12.71 -10.89
C PHE A 239 -21.13 -11.82 -11.83
N GLU A 240 -20.25 -12.41 -12.65
CA GLU A 240 -19.43 -11.66 -13.60
C GLU A 240 -20.29 -10.91 -14.63
N ASP A 241 -21.32 -11.57 -15.16
CA ASP A 241 -22.21 -11.02 -16.16
C ASP A 241 -23.04 -9.86 -15.60
N GLU A 242 -23.69 -10.06 -14.44
CA GLU A 242 -24.50 -9.05 -13.76
C GLU A 242 -23.64 -7.85 -13.33
N LEU A 243 -22.45 -8.08 -12.78
CA LEU A 243 -21.52 -7.00 -12.43
C LEU A 243 -21.10 -6.22 -13.67
N THR A 244 -20.79 -6.91 -14.77
CA THR A 244 -20.45 -6.28 -16.05
C THR A 244 -21.59 -5.40 -16.54
N TRP A 245 -22.83 -5.90 -16.51
CA TRP A 245 -24.03 -5.16 -16.90
C TRP A 245 -24.23 -3.89 -16.05
N ILE A 246 -24.17 -4.02 -14.72
CA ILE A 246 -24.33 -2.91 -13.77
C ILE A 246 -23.33 -1.80 -14.07
N LEU A 247 -22.06 -2.17 -14.30
CA LEU A 247 -20.98 -1.22 -14.54
C LEU A 247 -21.07 -0.56 -15.92
N ILE A 248 -21.32 -1.34 -16.99
CA ILE A 248 -21.38 -0.79 -18.35
C ILE A 248 -22.61 0.09 -18.57
N ASN A 249 -23.72 -0.18 -17.88
CA ASN A 249 -24.93 0.66 -17.90
C ASN A 249 -24.90 1.80 -16.87
N GLN A 250 -23.77 2.01 -16.18
CA GLN A 250 -23.59 3.09 -15.20
C GLN A 250 -24.61 3.07 -14.05
N MET A 251 -25.11 1.89 -13.68
CA MET A 251 -26.06 1.70 -12.56
C MET A 251 -25.37 1.80 -11.19
N ALA A 252 -24.08 1.43 -11.16
CA ALA A 252 -23.17 1.67 -10.05
C ALA A 252 -21.76 1.90 -10.61
N ALA A 253 -20.87 2.45 -9.78
CA ALA A 253 -19.48 2.64 -10.13
C ALA A 253 -18.57 2.37 -8.93
N PHE A 254 -17.44 1.71 -9.18
CA PHE A 254 -16.39 1.63 -8.18
C PHE A 254 -15.66 2.97 -8.03
N ASN A 255 -14.99 3.13 -6.89
CA ASN A 255 -14.05 4.21 -6.66
C ASN A 255 -12.85 4.14 -7.64
N SER A 256 -12.11 5.24 -7.74
CA SER A 256 -11.02 5.35 -8.72
C SER A 256 -9.88 4.32 -8.59
N PRO A 257 -9.39 3.95 -7.38
CA PRO A 257 -8.33 2.96 -7.24
C PRO A 257 -8.67 1.58 -7.83
N VAL A 258 -9.94 1.16 -7.75
CA VAL A 258 -10.38 -0.08 -8.39
C VAL A 258 -10.14 -0.03 -9.89
N TRP A 259 -10.59 1.04 -10.56
CA TRP A 259 -10.39 1.21 -12.00
C TRP A 259 -8.91 1.28 -12.40
N PHE A 260 -8.09 1.91 -11.56
CA PHE A 260 -6.65 2.05 -11.83
C PHE A 260 -5.87 0.74 -11.67
N ASN A 261 -6.22 -0.08 -10.67
CA ASN A 261 -5.34 -1.13 -10.19
C ASN A 261 -5.84 -2.56 -10.46
N VAL A 262 -7.16 -2.80 -10.42
CA VAL A 262 -7.73 -4.16 -10.52
C VAL A 262 -7.50 -4.73 -11.92
N GLY A 263 -6.93 -5.93 -12.01
CA GLY A 263 -6.59 -6.55 -13.29
C GLY A 263 -5.37 -5.95 -13.99
N VAL A 264 -4.64 -5.04 -13.32
CA VAL A 264 -3.38 -4.46 -13.80
C VAL A 264 -2.22 -4.88 -12.88
N ASN A 265 -2.40 -4.69 -11.59
CA ASN A 265 -1.40 -5.03 -10.58
C ASN A 265 -1.71 -6.39 -9.95
N PRO A 266 -0.72 -7.27 -9.70
CA PRO A 266 -0.94 -8.54 -9.01
C PRO A 266 -1.50 -8.38 -7.59
N HIS A 267 -1.14 -7.28 -6.91
CA HIS A 267 -1.63 -6.90 -5.59
C HIS A 267 -2.21 -5.48 -5.64
N PRO A 268 -3.43 -5.32 -6.17
CA PRO A 268 -4.01 -4.01 -6.40
C PRO A 268 -4.48 -3.35 -5.11
N GLN A 269 -4.24 -2.04 -4.98
CA GLN A 269 -4.89 -1.23 -3.98
C GLN A 269 -6.30 -0.85 -4.46
N CYS A 270 -7.33 -1.36 -3.80
CA CYS A 270 -8.72 -1.08 -4.14
C CYS A 270 -9.33 0.02 -3.26
N SER A 271 -8.78 0.26 -2.08
CA SER A 271 -9.33 1.22 -1.13
C SER A 271 -8.87 2.65 -1.44
N ALA A 272 -9.79 3.60 -1.38
CA ALA A 272 -9.50 5.00 -1.68
C ALA A 272 -9.08 5.82 -0.46
N CYS A 273 -9.57 5.51 0.73
CA CYS A 273 -9.40 6.36 1.90
C CYS A 273 -8.79 5.57 3.06
N PHE A 274 -7.81 6.19 3.72
CA PHE A 274 -7.14 5.61 4.88
C PHE A 274 -7.05 6.63 6.01
N ILE A 275 -7.33 6.18 7.23
CA ILE A 275 -7.11 6.95 8.45
C ILE A 275 -5.86 6.41 9.11
N ASN A 276 -4.87 7.26 9.32
CA ASN A 276 -3.62 6.89 9.97
C ASN A 276 -3.54 7.51 11.37
N SER A 277 -2.77 6.85 12.23
CA SER A 277 -2.42 7.34 13.56
C SER A 277 -0.93 7.63 13.63
N VAL A 278 -0.55 8.59 14.47
CA VAL A 278 0.84 8.90 14.76
C VAL A 278 1.04 8.92 16.28
N GLN A 279 2.22 8.48 16.72
CA GLN A 279 2.67 8.57 18.11
C GLN A 279 3.68 9.72 18.23
N ASP A 280 3.84 10.25 19.44
CA ASP A 280 4.75 11.36 19.75
C ASP A 280 6.22 10.93 19.81
N ASP A 281 6.70 10.36 18.71
CA ASP A 281 8.08 9.96 18.53
C ASP A 281 8.51 10.08 17.06
N MET A 282 9.80 10.34 16.85
CA MET A 282 10.33 10.57 15.50
C MET A 282 10.21 9.36 14.57
N ARG A 283 10.22 8.12 15.08
CA ARG A 283 10.07 6.93 14.24
C ARG A 283 8.65 6.83 13.73
N SER A 284 7.65 7.06 14.57
CA SER A 284 6.24 7.08 14.17
C SER A 284 5.94 8.20 13.16
N ILE A 285 6.48 9.41 13.38
CA ILE A 285 6.32 10.54 12.45
C ILE A 285 6.90 10.23 11.07
N LEU A 286 8.11 9.68 11.00
CA LEU A 286 8.75 9.32 9.73
C LEU A 286 8.09 8.09 9.07
N HIS A 287 7.57 7.17 9.88
CA HIS A 287 6.80 6.05 9.38
C HIS A 287 5.48 6.51 8.77
N LEU A 288 4.79 7.47 9.38
CA LEU A 288 3.60 8.09 8.80
C LEU A 288 3.89 8.65 7.40
N CYS A 289 4.97 9.42 7.25
CA CYS A 289 5.39 9.95 5.95
C CYS A 289 5.58 8.83 4.90
N THR A 290 6.21 7.72 5.30
CA THR A 290 6.41 6.54 4.44
C THR A 290 5.08 5.92 4.04
N THR A 291 4.21 5.66 5.01
CA THR A 291 2.89 5.06 4.81
C THR A 291 2.03 5.92 3.90
N GLU A 292 1.90 7.22 4.17
CA GLU A 292 1.12 8.13 3.35
C GLU A 292 1.65 8.21 1.92
N SER A 293 2.97 8.31 1.73
CA SER A 293 3.58 8.34 0.39
C SER A 293 3.29 7.07 -0.42
N MET A 294 3.30 5.90 0.23
CA MET A 294 2.98 4.63 -0.43
C MET A 294 1.49 4.52 -0.78
N LEU A 295 0.60 5.06 0.06
CA LEU A 295 -0.83 5.14 -0.21
C LEU A 295 -1.12 6.09 -1.38
N PHE A 296 -0.50 7.27 -1.40
CA PHE A 296 -0.61 8.24 -2.48
C PHE A 296 -0.17 7.64 -3.81
N LYS A 297 0.99 6.95 -3.84
CA LYS A 297 1.50 6.25 -5.03
C LYS A 297 0.45 5.35 -5.67
N GLN A 298 -0.39 4.70 -4.85
CA GLN A 298 -1.40 3.74 -5.30
C GLN A 298 -2.77 4.35 -5.61
N GLY A 299 -2.93 5.67 -5.49
CA GLY A 299 -4.18 6.37 -5.83
C GLY A 299 -5.09 6.65 -4.63
N SER A 300 -4.64 6.37 -3.42
CA SER A 300 -5.44 6.54 -2.19
C SER A 300 -5.15 7.87 -1.50
N GLY A 301 -6.14 8.44 -0.83
CA GLY A 301 -6.00 9.59 0.05
C GLY A 301 -5.83 9.18 1.52
N THR A 302 -5.33 10.12 2.33
CA THR A 302 -5.05 9.88 3.75
C THR A 302 -5.65 10.95 4.65
N GLY A 303 -6.06 10.56 5.85
CA GLY A 303 -6.43 11.44 6.94
C GLY A 303 -5.64 11.09 8.20
N THR A 304 -5.07 12.09 8.86
CA THR A 304 -4.27 11.84 10.08
C THR A 304 -4.57 12.91 11.12
N ASN A 305 -4.88 12.49 12.35
CA ASN A 305 -4.96 13.39 13.50
C ASN A 305 -3.57 13.52 14.14
N LEU A 306 -3.03 14.74 14.14
CA LEU A 306 -1.70 15.05 14.67
C LEU A 306 -1.72 15.52 16.13
N SER A 307 -2.88 15.53 16.79
CA SER A 307 -3.01 16.01 18.18
C SER A 307 -2.29 15.15 19.21
N ASN A 308 -1.82 13.97 18.82
CA ASN A 308 -0.96 13.14 19.65
C ASN A 308 0.47 13.70 19.74
N LEU A 309 0.90 14.52 18.78
CA LEU A 309 2.23 15.13 18.81
C LEU A 309 2.25 16.24 19.85
N ARG A 310 3.34 16.34 20.62
CA ARG A 310 3.50 17.47 21.55
C ARG A 310 3.54 18.80 20.79
N SER A 311 3.05 19.86 21.43
CA SER A 311 3.01 21.19 20.82
C SER A 311 4.42 21.80 20.63
N SER A 312 4.46 23.02 20.10
CA SER A 312 5.69 23.80 19.95
C SER A 312 6.23 24.37 21.27
N GLN A 313 5.47 24.25 22.38
CA GLN A 313 5.83 24.85 23.66
C GLN A 313 6.57 23.89 24.61
N GLU A 314 6.49 22.59 24.38
CA GLU A 314 7.09 21.55 25.22
C GLU A 314 8.57 21.35 24.92
N TYR A 315 9.33 20.98 25.94
CA TYR A 315 10.74 20.66 25.82
C TYR A 315 10.98 19.25 25.28
N LEU A 316 12.11 19.08 24.59
CA LEU A 316 12.63 17.79 24.17
C LEU A 316 13.46 17.18 25.32
N GLY A 317 13.29 15.88 25.54
CA GLY A 317 13.95 15.17 26.64
C GLY A 317 15.47 15.34 26.63
N GLY A 318 16.03 15.74 27.77
CA GLY A 318 17.48 15.90 27.95
C GLY A 318 18.09 17.14 27.28
N SER A 319 17.28 18.12 26.84
CA SER A 319 17.77 19.36 26.25
C SER A 319 16.92 20.57 26.62
N ASN A 320 17.47 21.77 26.48
CA ASN A 320 16.72 23.03 26.55
C ASN A 320 16.02 23.37 25.21
N GLY A 321 16.05 22.46 24.23
CA GLY A 321 15.37 22.62 22.95
C GLY A 321 13.88 22.39 23.09
N LYS A 322 13.08 23.26 22.48
CA LYS A 322 11.63 23.07 22.35
C LYS A 322 11.30 22.22 21.12
N SER A 323 10.19 21.50 21.20
CA SER A 323 9.58 20.83 20.06
C SER A 323 9.22 21.84 18.97
N SER A 324 9.25 21.40 17.72
CA SER A 324 8.80 22.22 16.59
C SER A 324 7.27 22.18 16.39
N GLY A 325 6.58 21.31 17.12
CA GLY A 325 5.12 21.14 17.08
C GLY A 325 4.59 20.47 15.80
N PRO A 326 3.34 20.00 15.80
CA PRO A 326 2.70 19.37 14.64
C PRO A 326 2.71 20.24 13.38
N VAL A 327 2.52 21.57 13.51
CA VAL A 327 2.45 22.48 12.35
C VAL A 327 3.78 22.56 11.59
N SER A 328 4.92 22.36 12.27
CA SER A 328 6.22 22.26 11.59
C SER A 328 6.34 20.97 10.78
N PHE A 329 6.00 19.82 11.37
CA PHE A 329 6.02 18.53 10.66
C PHE A 329 5.05 18.48 9.48
N MET A 330 3.92 19.18 9.58
CA MET A 330 2.97 19.34 8.47
C MET A 330 3.63 19.92 7.21
N LYS A 331 4.63 20.81 7.32
CA LYS A 331 5.34 21.33 6.14
C LYS A 331 6.05 20.23 5.36
N GLY A 332 6.69 19.31 6.07
CA GLY A 332 7.33 18.15 5.46
C GLY A 332 6.31 17.22 4.82
N LEU A 333 5.26 16.86 5.55
CA LEU A 333 4.19 15.98 5.03
C LEU A 333 3.45 16.60 3.84
N ASP A 334 3.25 17.92 3.83
CA ASP A 334 2.68 18.69 2.73
C ASP A 334 3.57 18.61 1.47
N ALA A 335 4.88 18.79 1.63
CA ALA A 335 5.83 18.65 0.52
C ALA A 335 5.76 17.25 -0.10
N PHE A 336 5.75 16.19 0.72
CA PHE A 336 5.61 14.83 0.20
C PHE A 336 4.28 14.59 -0.53
N ALA A 337 3.17 15.15 -0.03
CA ALA A 337 1.88 15.08 -0.72
C ALA A 337 1.89 15.82 -2.08
N GLY A 338 2.62 16.92 -2.21
CA GLY A 338 2.78 17.65 -3.48
C GLY A 338 3.66 16.92 -4.50
N ILE A 339 4.70 16.23 -4.02
CA ILE A 339 5.67 15.51 -4.85
C ILE A 339 5.10 14.19 -5.37
N VAL A 340 4.38 13.43 -4.53
CA VAL A 340 3.87 12.11 -4.90
C VAL A 340 2.62 12.24 -5.76
N LYS A 341 2.78 12.02 -7.07
CA LYS A 341 1.69 12.01 -8.04
C LYS A 341 0.82 10.76 -7.86
N SER A 342 -0.46 10.97 -7.56
CA SER A 342 -1.33 9.91 -7.06
C SER A 342 -1.72 8.91 -8.15
N GLY A 343 -1.56 7.62 -7.88
CA GLY A 343 -1.86 6.54 -8.83
C GLY A 343 -1.00 6.56 -10.10
N GLY A 344 0.16 7.24 -10.08
CA GLY A 344 0.98 7.47 -11.27
C GLY A 344 0.33 8.35 -12.34
N LYS A 345 -0.70 9.14 -11.95
CA LYS A 345 -1.40 10.10 -12.82
C LYS A 345 -1.03 11.53 -12.41
N THR A 346 -1.36 12.52 -13.23
CA THR A 346 -1.05 13.94 -13.00
C THR A 346 -1.77 14.59 -11.80
N ARG A 347 -2.55 13.83 -11.02
CA ARG A 347 -3.31 14.35 -9.87
C ARG A 347 -2.44 14.45 -8.61
N ARG A 348 -2.58 15.54 -7.86
CA ARG A 348 -1.99 15.70 -6.51
C ARG A 348 -2.56 14.67 -5.54
N ALA A 349 -1.78 14.30 -4.52
CA ALA A 349 -2.27 13.46 -3.44
C ALA A 349 -3.41 14.15 -2.66
N ALA A 350 -4.35 13.37 -2.13
CA ALA A 350 -5.39 13.87 -1.26
C ALA A 350 -4.98 13.60 0.19
N LYS A 351 -4.68 14.66 0.95
CA LYS A 351 -4.30 14.57 2.36
C LYS A 351 -5.22 15.44 3.21
N MET A 352 -5.66 14.90 4.34
CA MET A 352 -6.39 15.61 5.39
C MET A 352 -5.58 15.54 6.69
N VAL A 353 -5.43 16.68 7.35
CA VAL A 353 -4.76 16.81 8.64
C VAL A 353 -5.77 17.31 9.65
N ILE A 354 -5.82 16.65 10.80
CA ILE A 354 -6.71 17.01 11.90
C ILE A 354 -5.88 17.48 13.10
N LEU A 355 -6.33 18.54 13.75
CA LEU A 355 -5.90 18.93 15.08
C LEU A 355 -7.13 19.17 15.97
N ASN A 356 -7.07 18.75 17.23
CA ASN A 356 -8.13 18.96 18.19
C ASN A 356 -8.14 20.43 18.64
N ALA A 357 -9.33 20.95 18.94
CA ALA A 357 -9.52 22.36 19.30
C ALA A 357 -8.78 22.79 20.58
N ASP A 358 -8.46 21.85 21.46
CA ASP A 358 -7.74 22.04 22.72
C ASP A 358 -6.22 21.93 22.59
N HIS A 359 -5.70 21.57 21.41
CA HIS A 359 -4.27 21.43 21.21
C HIS A 359 -3.57 22.81 21.28
N PRO A 360 -2.44 22.98 22.01
CA PRO A 360 -1.84 24.30 22.22
C PRO A 360 -1.44 25.06 20.93
N ASP A 361 -1.09 24.32 19.87
CA ASP A 361 -0.77 24.91 18.55
C ASP A 361 -2.00 25.16 17.65
N ILE A 362 -3.24 25.07 18.15
CA ILE A 362 -4.46 25.17 17.32
C ILE A 362 -4.58 26.48 16.55
N VAL A 363 -4.24 27.61 17.16
CA VAL A 363 -4.31 28.92 16.50
C VAL A 363 -3.31 28.97 15.34
N GLN A 364 -2.09 28.45 15.55
CA GLN A 364 -1.10 28.34 14.49
C GLN A 364 -1.59 27.45 13.34
N PHE A 365 -2.24 26.32 13.66
CA PHE A 365 -2.80 25.38 12.69
C PHE A 365 -3.94 26.00 11.84
N MET A 366 -4.80 26.81 12.45
CA MET A 366 -5.89 27.51 11.75
C MET A 366 -5.36 28.60 10.82
N GLU A 367 -4.34 29.33 11.25
CA GLU A 367 -3.82 30.49 10.51
C GLU A 367 -2.77 30.12 9.45
N CYS A 368 -2.18 28.92 9.50
CA CYS A 368 -0.98 28.59 8.72
C CYS A 368 -1.20 28.76 7.20
N LYS A 369 -2.35 28.34 6.68
CA LYS A 369 -2.69 28.48 5.26
C LYS A 369 -2.86 29.94 4.84
N VAL A 370 -3.57 30.74 5.62
CA VAL A 370 -3.80 32.16 5.32
C VAL A 370 -2.49 32.94 5.32
N LYS A 371 -1.56 32.58 6.22
CA LYS A 371 -0.22 33.19 6.26
C LYS A 371 0.61 32.85 5.02
N GLU A 372 0.53 31.63 4.51
CA GLU A 372 1.19 31.24 3.24
C GLU A 372 0.50 31.85 2.01
N GLU A 373 -0.83 31.97 2.02
CA GLU A 373 -1.62 32.61 0.96
C GLU A 373 -1.18 34.07 0.73
N ARG A 374 -0.98 34.83 1.82
CA ARG A 374 -0.46 36.21 1.74
C ARG A 374 0.91 36.27 1.06
N LYS A 375 1.78 35.29 1.27
CA LYS A 375 3.08 35.22 0.59
C LYS A 375 2.91 34.93 -0.89
N ALA A 376 2.02 33.99 -1.25
CA ALA A 376 1.71 33.69 -2.64
C ALA A 376 1.17 34.94 -3.36
N TRP A 377 0.32 35.73 -2.73
CA TRP A 377 -0.20 36.98 -3.31
C TRP A 377 0.92 38.00 -3.55
N THR A 378 1.85 38.18 -2.60
CA THR A 378 3.02 39.04 -2.82
C THR A 378 3.87 38.56 -4.00
N LEU A 379 4.01 37.24 -4.21
CA LEU A 379 4.69 36.71 -5.40
C LEU A 379 3.89 37.01 -6.67
N VAL A 380 2.57 36.81 -6.66
CA VAL A 380 1.73 37.14 -7.82
C VAL A 380 1.82 38.63 -8.18
N GLU A 381 1.79 39.53 -7.19
CA GLU A 381 1.97 40.97 -7.37
C GLU A 381 3.35 41.32 -7.97
N ALA A 382 4.38 40.54 -7.62
CA ALA A 382 5.71 40.66 -8.20
C ALA A 382 5.85 40.05 -9.61
N GLY A 383 4.76 39.49 -10.16
CA GLY A 383 4.70 38.98 -11.54
C GLY A 383 4.91 37.47 -11.69
N TYR A 384 4.95 36.71 -10.59
CA TYR A 384 5.01 35.24 -10.64
C TYR A 384 3.69 34.62 -11.09
N ASP A 385 3.74 33.45 -11.74
CA ASP A 385 2.56 32.74 -12.25
C ASP A 385 1.57 32.41 -11.13
N SER A 386 0.34 32.94 -11.26
CA SER A 386 -0.76 32.78 -10.33
C SER A 386 -1.58 31.50 -10.54
N SER A 387 -1.24 30.68 -11.54
CA SER A 387 -1.90 29.40 -11.73
C SER A 387 -1.68 28.48 -10.51
N MET A 388 -2.63 27.56 -10.26
CA MET A 388 -2.57 26.67 -9.09
C MET A 388 -1.29 25.82 -9.04
N ASP A 389 -0.75 25.43 -10.20
CA ASP A 389 0.53 24.72 -10.37
C ASP A 389 1.68 25.68 -10.74
N GLY A 390 1.46 26.99 -10.67
CA GLY A 390 2.41 28.05 -10.99
C GLY A 390 3.41 28.30 -9.87
N GLU A 391 4.44 29.11 -10.17
CA GLU A 391 5.58 29.34 -9.29
C GLU A 391 5.21 29.96 -7.94
N ALA A 392 4.20 30.85 -7.90
CA ALA A 392 3.75 31.48 -6.67
C ALA A 392 3.19 30.46 -5.67
N TYR A 393 2.24 29.63 -6.10
CA TYR A 393 1.62 28.61 -5.25
C TYR A 393 2.52 27.38 -5.05
N GLY A 394 3.43 27.10 -6.00
CA GLY A 394 4.38 26.00 -5.90
C GLY A 394 5.51 26.23 -4.89
N SER A 395 5.73 27.47 -4.44
CA SER A 395 6.84 27.86 -3.55
C SER A 395 6.43 28.06 -2.09
N VAL A 396 5.14 28.02 -1.77
CA VAL A 396 4.62 28.20 -0.40
C VAL A 396 4.16 26.87 0.22
N PHE A 397 4.07 26.83 1.55
CA PHE A 397 3.67 25.61 2.27
C PHE A 397 2.15 25.42 2.37
N PHE A 398 1.75 24.22 2.76
CA PHE A 398 0.38 23.83 3.13
C PHE A 398 -0.61 23.81 1.95
N GLN A 399 -0.13 23.71 0.71
CA GLN A 399 -1.00 23.72 -0.48
C GLN A 399 -1.54 22.34 -0.88
N ASN A 400 -1.03 21.28 -0.26
CA ASN A 400 -1.27 19.88 -0.64
C ASN A 400 -2.02 19.07 0.43
N ALA A 401 -2.52 19.74 1.47
CA ALA A 401 -3.35 19.13 2.50
C ALA A 401 -4.55 20.00 2.86
N ASN A 402 -5.65 19.37 3.27
CA ASN A 402 -6.80 20.03 3.89
C ASN A 402 -6.64 20.00 5.41
N ASN A 403 -6.95 21.12 6.07
CA ASN A 403 -6.91 21.22 7.54
C ASN A 403 -8.33 21.09 8.09
N SER A 404 -8.50 20.27 9.12
CA SER A 404 -9.76 20.09 9.83
C SER A 404 -9.54 20.25 11.34
N VAL A 405 -10.38 21.03 11.99
CA VAL A 405 -10.37 21.15 13.45
C VAL A 405 -11.37 20.15 14.03
N ARG A 406 -10.93 19.30 14.96
CA ARG A 406 -11.83 18.43 15.71
C ARG A 406 -12.30 19.16 16.96
N VAL A 407 -13.59 19.46 17.01
CA VAL A 407 -14.26 20.04 18.17
C VAL A 407 -14.96 18.95 18.98
N THR A 408 -15.03 19.14 20.29
CA THR A 408 -15.81 18.30 21.21
C THR A 408 -17.14 18.99 21.53
N ASP A 409 -18.13 18.22 21.98
CA ASP A 409 -19.40 18.82 22.45
C ASP A 409 -19.18 19.77 23.63
N GLU A 410 -18.17 19.51 24.47
CA GLU A 410 -17.77 20.41 25.56
C GLU A 410 -17.27 21.75 25.03
N PHE A 411 -16.41 21.73 24.01
CA PHE A 411 -15.95 22.95 23.35
C PHE A 411 -17.14 23.73 22.76
N MET A 412 -18.06 23.04 22.07
CA MET A 412 -19.23 23.70 21.48
C MET A 412 -20.14 24.33 22.55
N ARG A 413 -20.39 23.64 23.67
CA ARG A 413 -21.15 24.20 24.80
C ARG A 413 -20.47 25.37 25.50
N ALA A 414 -19.14 25.46 25.47
CA ALA A 414 -18.42 26.59 26.05
C ALA A 414 -18.43 27.84 25.15
N VAL A 415 -18.77 27.69 23.87
CA VAL A 415 -18.90 28.79 22.90
C VAL A 415 -20.31 29.39 22.91
N GLU A 416 -21.32 28.56 23.15
CA GLU A 416 -22.72 28.97 23.39
C GLU A 416 -22.84 29.89 24.62
#